data_AF-A0A4R4F4B1-F1
#
_entry.id   AF-A0A4R4F4B1-F1
#
_cell.length_a   1.000
_cell.length_b   1.000
_cell.length_c   1.000
_cell.angle_alpha   90.00
_cell.angle_beta   90.00
_cell.angle_gamma   90.00
#
_symmetry.space_group_name_H-M   'P 1'
#
loop_
_entity.id
_entity.type
_entity.pdbx_description
1 polymer ?
#
loop_
_entity_poly.entity_id
_entity_poly.type
_entity_poly.pdbx_seq_one_letter_code
_entity_poly.pdbx_strand_id
1 'polypeptide(L)'
;MSEAVPDGLVRIAPGNELPLHVARERVTAAVRQACASGARGLLADFHDWRGGQSPSLAMRIDSTKEWAAAAASVPGFALALVMPPEMVDPGRIGPILGSRLGFRFDVFGDVDEALAWLTGELEASRPQRRG
;
A
#
# COMPACT_ATOMS: atom_id res chain seq x y z
N MET A 1 8.59 20.79 -0.85
CA MET A 1 7.52 20.97 0.15
C MET A 1 7.23 19.60 0.72
N SER A 2 7.48 19.37 2.01
CA SER A 2 7.15 18.08 2.65
C SER A 2 5.67 18.11 3.00
N GLU A 3 4.88 17.37 2.26
CA GLU A 3 3.45 17.24 2.54
C GLU A 3 3.25 16.49 3.85
N ALA A 4 2.44 17.05 4.75
CA ALA A 4 2.21 16.47 6.06
C ALA A 4 1.39 15.17 5.89
N VAL A 5 1.98 14.05 6.30
CA VAL A 5 1.32 12.77 6.30
C VAL A 5 0.24 12.77 7.40
N PRO A 6 -1.03 12.43 7.11
CA PRO A 6 -2.10 12.39 8.12
C PRO A 6 -1.78 11.50 9.34
N ASP A 7 -2.33 11.84 10.50
CA ASP A 7 -2.13 11.06 11.74
C ASP A 7 -2.47 9.58 11.57
N GLY A 8 -1.52 8.71 11.95
CA GLY A 8 -1.66 7.25 11.85
C GLY A 8 -1.33 6.67 10.48
N LEU A 9 -0.83 7.48 9.54
CA LEU A 9 -0.36 7.08 8.22
C LEU A 9 1.17 7.12 8.18
N VAL A 10 1.77 6.13 7.51
CA VAL A 10 3.20 6.09 7.22
C VAL A 10 3.38 6.23 5.71
N ARG A 11 4.35 7.03 5.26
CA ARG A 11 4.77 7.08 3.85
C ARG A 11 6.19 6.56 3.73
N ILE A 12 6.44 5.71 2.73
CA ILE A 12 7.78 5.28 2.34
C ILE A 12 8.00 5.58 0.86
N ALA A 13 9.23 5.93 0.49
CA ALA A 13 9.71 5.96 -0.88
C ALA A 13 10.96 5.07 -0.95
N PRO A 14 10.82 3.75 -1.21
CA PRO A 14 11.92 2.79 -1.01
C PRO A 14 13.10 2.99 -1.96
N GLY A 15 12.88 3.67 -3.08
CA GLY A 15 13.86 3.95 -4.11
C GLY A 15 13.33 3.62 -5.51
N ASN A 16 13.74 4.41 -6.48
CA ASN A 16 13.17 4.38 -7.83
C ASN A 16 13.79 3.32 -8.75
N GLU A 17 14.93 2.74 -8.38
CA GLU A 17 15.71 1.84 -9.25
C GLU A 17 15.87 0.44 -8.66
N LEU A 18 15.07 0.09 -7.65
CA LEU A 18 15.20 -1.21 -7.01
C LEU A 18 14.81 -2.34 -7.98
N PRO A 19 15.31 -3.56 -7.79
CA PRO A 19 14.67 -4.74 -8.36
C PRO A 19 13.29 -4.96 -7.71
N LEU A 20 12.32 -5.49 -8.46
CA LEU A 20 10.95 -5.69 -7.96
C LEU A 20 10.87 -6.56 -6.71
N HIS A 21 11.72 -7.59 -6.58
CA HIS A 21 11.77 -8.42 -5.38
C HIS A 21 12.23 -7.61 -4.15
N VAL A 22 13.22 -6.72 -4.31
CA VAL A 22 13.67 -5.83 -3.23
C VAL A 22 12.57 -4.83 -2.88
N ALA A 23 11.88 -4.26 -3.88
CA ALA A 23 10.76 -3.35 -3.63
C ALA A 23 9.64 -4.05 -2.83
N ARG A 24 9.29 -5.30 -3.19
CA ARG A 24 8.33 -6.12 -2.45
C ARG A 24 8.76 -6.38 -1.00
N GLU A 25 10.02 -6.74 -0.79
CA GLU A 25 10.57 -6.95 0.55
C GLU A 25 10.50 -5.67 1.40
N ARG A 26 10.84 -4.52 0.81
CA ARG A 26 10.78 -3.21 1.48
C ARG A 26 9.36 -2.83 1.88
N VAL A 27 8.39 -3.01 0.98
CA VAL A 27 6.97 -2.75 1.30
C VAL A 27 6.52 -3.68 2.42
N THR A 28 6.86 -4.96 2.35
CA THR A 28 6.48 -5.93 3.39
C THR A 28 7.06 -5.57 4.76
N ALA A 29 8.34 -5.21 4.81
CA ALA A 29 8.99 -4.77 6.04
C ALA A 29 8.33 -3.50 6.59
N ALA A 30 8.00 -2.54 5.73
CA ALA A 30 7.33 -1.31 6.13
C ALA A 30 5.90 -1.55 6.64
N VAL A 31 5.15 -2.49 6.05
CA VAL A 31 3.83 -2.90 6.58
C VAL A 31 3.99 -3.41 8.01
N ARG A 32 4.94 -4.34 8.25
CA ARG A 32 5.20 -4.88 9.60
C ARG A 32 5.58 -3.78 10.58
N GLN A 33 6.45 -2.86 10.17
CA GLN A 33 6.89 -1.76 11.01
C GLN A 33 5.75 -0.78 11.33
N ALA A 34 4.92 -0.42 10.34
CA ALA A 34 3.77 0.44 10.52
C ALA A 34 2.75 -0.20 11.48
N CYS A 35 2.45 -1.49 11.31
CA CYS A 35 1.60 -2.22 12.25
C CYS A 35 2.18 -2.21 13.67
N ALA A 36 3.49 -2.48 13.82
CA ALA A 36 4.16 -2.48 15.12
C ALA A 36 4.19 -1.10 15.79
N SER A 37 4.17 0.00 15.02
CA SER A 37 4.10 1.37 15.54
C SER A 37 2.68 1.86 15.81
N GLY A 38 1.66 1.01 15.60
CA GLY A 38 0.25 1.39 15.75
C GLY A 38 -0.29 2.25 14.61
N ALA A 39 0.45 2.39 13.51
CA ALA A 39 -0.08 3.02 12.31
C ALA A 39 -1.15 2.12 11.67
N ARG A 40 -2.07 2.76 10.99
CA ARG A 40 -3.26 2.13 10.40
C ARG A 40 -3.25 2.19 8.88
N GLY A 41 -2.36 2.99 8.30
CA GLY A 41 -2.21 3.14 6.87
C GLY A 41 -0.74 3.22 6.46
N LEU A 42 -0.42 2.66 5.29
CA LEU A 42 0.87 2.84 4.63
C LEU A 42 0.65 3.29 3.19
N LEU A 43 1.35 4.36 2.80
CA LEU A 43 1.56 4.73 1.41
C LEU A 43 2.96 4.28 0.99
N ALA A 44 3.03 3.38 0.01
CA ALA A 44 4.25 2.96 -0.64
C ALA A 44 4.40 3.68 -1.98
N ASP A 45 5.33 4.62 -2.03
CA ASP A 45 5.52 5.52 -3.17
C ASP A 45 6.62 5.03 -4.11
N PHE A 46 6.21 4.65 -5.31
CA PHE A 46 7.10 4.36 -6.44
C PHE A 46 6.70 5.16 -7.69
N HIS A 47 6.07 6.34 -7.56
CA HIS A 47 5.60 7.12 -8.73
C HIS A 47 6.72 7.41 -9.76
N ASP A 48 7.96 7.55 -9.28
CA ASP A 48 9.16 7.80 -10.10
C ASP A 48 9.92 6.52 -10.48
N TRP A 49 9.29 5.33 -10.43
CA TRP A 49 9.97 4.05 -10.67
C TRP A 49 10.60 3.94 -12.06
N ARG A 50 11.85 3.49 -12.09
CA ARG A 50 12.71 3.28 -13.26
C ARG A 50 13.37 1.90 -13.28
N GLY A 51 12.98 0.99 -12.37
CA GLY A 51 13.55 -0.37 -12.24
C GLY A 51 13.29 -1.32 -13.43
N GLY A 52 12.79 -0.81 -14.56
CA GLY A 52 12.83 -1.45 -15.88
C GLY A 52 11.88 -2.63 -16.13
N GLN A 53 11.27 -3.20 -15.09
CA GLN A 53 10.37 -4.35 -15.20
C GLN A 53 8.99 -4.05 -14.63
N SER A 54 7.95 -4.47 -15.36
CA SER A 54 6.58 -4.54 -14.85
C SER A 54 6.38 -5.82 -14.04
N PRO A 55 5.65 -5.76 -12.91
CA PRO A 55 5.42 -6.95 -12.11
C PRO A 55 4.55 -7.96 -12.86
N SER A 56 5.01 -9.21 -12.91
CA SER A 56 4.23 -10.34 -13.45
C SER A 56 2.97 -10.60 -12.62
N LEU A 57 1.99 -11.29 -13.19
CA LEU A 57 0.77 -11.68 -12.47
C LEU A 57 1.08 -12.48 -11.19
N ALA A 58 2.00 -13.45 -11.28
CA ALA A 58 2.42 -14.25 -10.13
C ALA A 58 3.00 -13.36 -9.02
N MET A 59 3.87 -12.41 -9.38
CA MET A 59 4.44 -11.49 -8.40
C MET A 59 3.40 -10.58 -7.75
N ARG A 60 2.40 -10.10 -8.51
CA ARG A 60 1.29 -9.32 -7.95
C ARG A 60 0.52 -10.13 -6.90
N ILE A 61 0.18 -11.38 -7.23
CA ILE A 61 -0.53 -12.30 -6.33
C ILE A 61 0.28 -12.55 -5.06
N ASP A 62 1.56 -12.88 -5.21
CA ASP A 62 2.42 -13.21 -4.08
C ASP A 62 2.67 -11.99 -3.19
N SER A 63 2.91 -10.82 -3.78
CA SER A 63 3.04 -9.56 -3.04
C SER A 63 1.78 -9.26 -2.22
N THR A 64 0.59 -9.33 -2.81
CA THR A 64 -0.65 -9.04 -2.10
C THR A 64 -0.90 -10.02 -0.94
N LYS A 65 -0.62 -11.32 -1.14
CA LYS A 65 -0.72 -12.31 -0.06
C LYS A 65 0.24 -12.01 1.09
N GLU A 66 1.48 -11.65 0.75
CA GLU A 66 2.50 -11.35 1.75
C GLU A 66 2.17 -10.08 2.54
N TRP A 67 1.71 -9.02 1.88
CA TRP A 67 1.30 -7.78 2.53
C TRP A 67 0.07 -7.98 3.42
N ALA A 68 -0.92 -8.75 2.97
CA ALA A 68 -2.08 -9.12 3.78
C ALA A 68 -1.65 -9.89 5.04
N ALA A 69 -0.74 -10.85 4.91
CA ALA A 69 -0.20 -11.60 6.05
C ALA A 69 0.59 -10.70 7.02
N ALA A 70 1.39 -9.77 6.49
CA ALA A 70 2.14 -8.80 7.30
C ALA A 70 1.22 -7.84 8.08
N ALA A 71 0.09 -7.47 7.49
CA ALA A 71 -0.90 -6.58 8.09
C ALA A 71 -1.89 -7.27 9.06
N ALA A 72 -1.86 -8.61 9.15
CA ALA A 72 -2.89 -9.40 9.86
C ALA A 72 -3.04 -9.06 11.36
N SER A 73 -2.03 -8.45 11.98
CA SER A 73 -2.07 -8.01 13.38
C SER A 73 -2.90 -6.74 13.62
N VAL A 74 -3.23 -5.98 12.57
CA VAL A 74 -3.96 -4.71 12.67
C VAL A 74 -5.19 -4.75 11.76
N PRO A 75 -6.38 -5.09 12.31
CA PRO A 75 -7.61 -5.11 11.55
C PRO A 75 -7.91 -3.75 10.89
N GLY A 76 -8.24 -3.78 9.60
CA GLY A 76 -8.53 -2.59 8.82
C GLY A 76 -7.29 -1.76 8.45
N PHE A 77 -6.08 -2.31 8.60
CA PHE A 77 -4.89 -1.68 8.03
C PHE A 77 -5.04 -1.53 6.51
N ALA A 78 -4.74 -0.35 6.00
CA ALA A 78 -4.85 -0.01 4.58
C ALA A 78 -3.48 0.26 3.96
N LEU A 79 -3.28 -0.25 2.75
CA LEU A 79 -2.07 -0.04 1.94
C LEU A 79 -2.44 0.62 0.62
N ALA A 80 -1.85 1.77 0.34
CA ALA A 80 -1.87 2.39 -0.97
C ALA A 80 -0.49 2.23 -1.63
N LEU A 81 -0.46 1.71 -2.86
CA LEU A 81 0.76 1.62 -3.66
C LEU A 81 0.68 2.61 -4.82
N VAL A 82 1.66 3.49 -4.95
CA VAL A 82 1.78 4.40 -6.10
C VAL A 82 2.83 3.85 -7.05
N MET A 83 2.51 3.76 -8.34
CA MET A 83 3.42 3.34 -9.40
C MET A 83 3.23 4.24 -10.63
N PRO A 84 4.14 4.22 -11.62
CA PRO A 84 3.89 4.88 -12.89
C PRO A 84 2.54 4.42 -13.49
N PRO A 85 1.71 5.33 -14.03
CA PRO A 85 0.37 5.00 -14.52
C PRO A 85 0.32 3.81 -15.49
N GLU A 86 1.34 3.67 -16.34
CA GLU A 86 1.49 2.57 -17.30
C GLU A 86 1.73 1.20 -16.65
N MET A 87 2.12 1.16 -15.38
CA MET A 87 2.34 -0.07 -14.61
C MET A 87 1.12 -0.48 -13.78
N VAL A 88 0.16 0.42 -13.59
CA VAL A 88 -1.09 0.16 -12.85
C VAL A 88 -1.88 -0.93 -13.57
N ASP A 89 -2.33 -1.94 -12.82
CA ASP A 89 -3.10 -3.05 -13.37
C ASP A 89 -4.51 -2.61 -13.81
N PRO A 90 -4.86 -2.62 -15.11
CA PRO A 90 -6.24 -2.37 -15.50
C PRO A 90 -7.18 -3.48 -14.98
N GLY A 91 -6.66 -4.70 -14.80
CA GLY A 91 -7.42 -5.83 -14.26
C GLY A 91 -7.60 -5.78 -12.74
N ARG A 92 -6.95 -4.84 -12.04
CA ARG A 92 -7.02 -4.65 -10.59
C ARG A 92 -6.86 -5.94 -9.78
N ILE A 93 -5.97 -6.84 -10.23
CA ILE A 93 -5.83 -8.17 -9.63
C ILE A 93 -5.44 -8.10 -8.15
N GLY A 94 -4.45 -7.26 -7.82
CA GLY A 94 -4.01 -7.05 -6.45
C GLY A 94 -5.15 -6.55 -5.53
N PRO A 95 -5.83 -5.44 -5.85
CA PRO A 95 -6.98 -4.95 -5.08
C PRO A 95 -8.10 -6.00 -4.89
N ILE A 96 -8.46 -6.72 -5.96
CA ILE A 96 -9.48 -7.79 -5.90
C ILE A 96 -9.05 -8.90 -4.93
N LEU A 97 -7.78 -9.32 -5.00
CA LEU A 97 -7.24 -10.34 -4.12
C LEU A 97 -7.16 -9.85 -2.67
N GLY A 98 -6.73 -8.60 -2.45
CA GLY A 98 -6.68 -7.98 -1.12
C GLY A 98 -8.06 -8.01 -0.46
N SER A 99 -9.09 -7.55 -1.17
CA SER A 99 -10.47 -7.58 -0.70
C SER A 99 -10.94 -8.98 -0.27
N ARG A 100 -10.62 -10.02 -1.07
CA ARG A 100 -10.93 -11.42 -0.72
C ARG A 100 -10.19 -11.93 0.52
N LEU A 101 -9.03 -11.34 0.84
CA LEU A 101 -8.23 -11.66 2.03
C LEU A 101 -8.61 -10.78 3.24
N GLY A 102 -9.60 -9.88 3.11
CA GLY A 102 -9.93 -8.90 4.15
C GLY A 102 -8.86 -7.81 4.32
N PHE A 103 -7.98 -7.65 3.34
CA PHE A 103 -6.90 -6.67 3.31
C PHE A 103 -7.27 -5.49 2.42
N ARG A 104 -7.18 -4.27 2.95
CA ARG A 104 -7.54 -3.04 2.23
C ARG A 104 -6.33 -2.59 1.44
N PHE A 105 -6.37 -2.80 0.14
CA PHE A 105 -5.24 -2.54 -0.73
C PHE A 105 -5.69 -1.95 -2.05
N ASP A 106 -5.01 -0.90 -2.49
CA ASP A 106 -5.22 -0.34 -3.80
C ASP A 106 -3.93 0.21 -4.44
N VAL A 107 -3.96 0.41 -5.77
CA VAL A 107 -2.84 0.86 -6.59
C VAL A 107 -3.24 2.10 -7.38
N PHE A 108 -2.40 3.12 -7.37
CA PHE A 108 -2.66 4.43 -7.98
C PHE A 108 -1.53 4.85 -8.90
N GLY A 109 -1.86 5.68 -9.88
CA GLY A 109 -0.89 6.35 -10.75
C GLY A 109 -0.41 7.70 -10.19
N ASP A 110 -1.06 8.17 -9.13
CA ASP A 110 -0.88 9.50 -8.55
C ASP A 110 -0.83 9.43 -7.02
N VAL A 111 0.02 10.27 -6.42
CA VAL A 111 0.24 10.27 -4.97
C VAL A 111 -0.92 10.92 -4.22
N ASP A 112 -1.52 11.97 -4.78
CA ASP A 112 -2.60 12.72 -4.13
C ASP A 112 -3.88 11.88 -4.10
N GLU A 113 -4.16 11.16 -5.20
CA GLU A 113 -5.26 10.18 -5.27
C GLU A 113 -5.08 9.07 -4.22
N ALA A 114 -3.86 8.53 -4.09
CA ALA A 114 -3.55 7.50 -3.11
C ALA A 114 -3.72 8.00 -1.67
N LEU A 115 -3.29 9.23 -1.37
CA LEU A 115 -3.46 9.85 -0.05
C LEU A 115 -4.94 10.11 0.26
N ALA A 116 -5.71 10.59 -0.72
CA ALA A 116 -7.14 10.83 -0.55
C ALA A 116 -7.89 9.52 -0.24
N TRP A 117 -7.61 8.46 -1.00
CA TRP A 117 -8.19 7.14 -0.74
C TRP A 117 -7.80 6.60 0.64
N LEU A 118 -6.51 6.67 0.99
CA LEU A 118 -6.01 6.14 2.25
C LEU A 118 -6.61 6.88 3.45
N THR A 119 -6.79 8.20 3.34
CA THR A 119 -7.48 9.02 4.35
C THR A 119 -8.94 8.56 4.53
N GLY A 120 -9.67 8.34 3.43
CA GLY A 120 -11.05 7.84 3.49
C GLY A 120 -11.15 6.46 4.16
N GLU A 121 -10.22 5.55 3.87
CA GLU A 121 -10.16 4.23 4.53
C GLU A 121 -9.92 4.33 6.04
N LEU A 122 -9.03 5.24 6.46
CA LEU A 122 -8.72 5.46 7.88
C LEU A 122 -9.92 6.04 8.63
N GLU A 123 -10.64 6.97 8.02
CA GLU A 123 -11.87 7.55 8.57
C GLU A 123 -12.99 6.52 8.67
N ALA A 124 -13.24 5.75 7.61
CA ALA A 124 -14.25 4.68 7.59
C ALA A 124 -13.96 3.59 8.62
N SER A 125 -12.69 3.40 8.98
CA SER A 125 -12.27 2.42 9.98
C SER A 125 -12.27 2.94 11.41
N ARG A 126 -12.53 4.24 11.66
CA ARG A 126 -12.59 4.74 13.04
C ARG A 126 -13.77 4.07 13.75
N PRO A 127 -13.56 3.50 14.94
CA PRO A 127 -14.67 2.91 15.70
C PRO A 127 -15.71 4.01 15.95
N GLN A 128 -16.93 3.76 15.50
CA GLN A 128 -18.05 4.66 15.69
C GLN A 128 -18.29 4.73 17.20
N ARG A 129 -17.96 5.86 17.82
CA ARG A 129 -18.25 6.09 19.24
C ARG A 129 -19.77 6.06 19.40
N ARG A 130 -20.32 4.90 19.77
CA ARG A 130 -21.69 4.82 20.28
C ARG A 130 -21.69 5.56 21.60
N GLY A 131 -22.31 6.73 21.61
CA GLY A 131 -22.69 7.43 22.84
C GLY A 131 -23.78 6.67 23.59
#